data_AF-A0A961VG37-F1
#
_entry.id   AF-A0A961VG37-F1
#
_cell.length_a   1.000
_cell.length_b   1.000
_cell.length_c   1.000
_cell.angle_alpha   90.00
_cell.angle_beta   90.00
_cell.angle_gamma   90.00
#
_symmetry.space_group_name_H-M   'P 1'
#
loop_
_entity.id
_entity.type
_entity.pdbx_description
1 polymer ?
#
loop_
_entity_poly.entity_id
_entity_poly.type
_entity_poly.pdbx_seq_one_letter_code
_entity_poly.pdbx_strand_id
1 'polypeptide(L)'
;MTTVLSVASEAFPLIKTGGLADVVGALPAALAEYDIDMRVMLPGYPEVMAALGEPTVIRRYRNLFGTSARILAGSFDGLHLVVLDAPGFFDRPGNPYVDANGVDWPDNWRRFAAFARAAADIG
;
A
#
# COMPACT_ATOMS: atom_id res chain seq x y z
N MET A 1 5.50 -1.01 -23.96
CA MET A 1 4.74 -1.05 -22.70
C MET A 1 5.59 -1.63 -21.58
N THR A 2 6.06 -0.76 -20.68
CA THR A 2 6.82 -1.14 -19.48
C THR A 2 5.89 -1.16 -18.29
N THR A 3 5.91 -2.21 -17.47
CA THR A 3 5.09 -2.29 -16.25
C THR A 3 5.93 -1.93 -15.02
N VAL A 4 5.41 -1.06 -14.17
CA VAL A 4 6.10 -0.60 -12.95
C VAL A 4 5.19 -0.79 -11.74
N LEU A 5 5.73 -1.36 -10.66
CA LEU A 5 5.08 -1.37 -9.36
C LEU A 5 5.75 -0.32 -8.46
N SER A 6 5.04 0.75 -8.17
CA SER A 6 5.46 1.76 -7.20
C SER A 6 5.06 1.32 -5.81
N VAL A 7 6.04 1.13 -4.94
CA VAL A 7 5.82 0.63 -3.58
C VAL A 7 6.04 1.77 -2.61
N ALA A 8 4.98 2.23 -1.96
CA ALA A 8 5.04 3.36 -1.06
C ALA A 8 4.18 3.13 0.19
N SER A 9 4.52 3.83 1.27
CA SER A 9 3.72 3.88 2.48
C SER A 9 2.51 4.79 2.35
N GLU A 10 2.49 5.70 1.37
CA GLU A 10 1.44 6.69 1.20
C GLU A 10 1.12 7.03 -0.26
N ALA A 11 -0.14 7.40 -0.53
CA ALA A 11 -0.59 7.94 -1.82
C ALA A 11 -1.82 8.83 -1.62
N PHE A 12 -1.82 10.00 -2.24
CA PHE A 12 -2.99 10.89 -2.26
C PHE A 12 -4.04 10.36 -3.25
N PRO A 13 -5.35 10.42 -2.92
CA PRO A 13 -5.96 11.03 -1.73
C PRO A 13 -6.22 10.06 -0.57
N LEU A 14 -5.67 8.84 -0.62
CA LEU A 14 -6.01 7.77 0.33
C LEU A 14 -5.37 7.93 1.70
N ILE A 15 -4.08 8.26 1.73
CA ILE A 15 -3.32 8.41 2.97
C ILE A 15 -2.19 9.41 2.73
N LYS A 16 -2.06 10.40 3.61
CA LYS A 16 -1.11 11.50 3.45
C LYS A 16 -0.62 12.01 4.81
N THR A 17 0.69 11.96 5.00
CA THR A 17 1.41 12.66 6.06
C THR A 17 2.33 13.74 5.49
N GLY A 18 2.62 13.73 4.19
CA GLY A 18 3.49 14.72 3.55
C GLY A 18 3.46 14.72 2.01
N GLY A 19 4.54 15.23 1.40
CA GLY A 19 4.66 15.37 -0.06
C GLY A 19 4.87 14.06 -0.83
N LEU A 20 5.29 12.98 -0.14
CA LEU A 20 5.42 11.65 -0.75
C LEU A 20 4.12 11.20 -1.40
N ALA A 21 3.00 11.37 -0.68
CA ALA A 21 1.69 10.95 -1.13
C ALA A 21 1.28 11.64 -2.45
N ASP A 22 1.63 12.92 -2.64
CA ASP A 22 1.31 13.67 -3.86
C ASP A 22 2.05 13.11 -5.06
N VAL A 23 3.34 12.81 -4.88
CA VAL A 23 4.17 12.23 -5.94
C VAL A 23 3.64 10.85 -6.34
N VAL A 24 3.35 9.99 -5.36
CA VAL A 24 2.88 8.62 -5.62
C VAL A 24 1.51 8.62 -6.30
N GLY A 25 0.61 9.55 -5.93
CA GLY A 25 -0.70 9.70 -6.55
C GLY A 25 -0.66 10.27 -7.97
N ALA A 26 0.23 11.23 -8.24
CA ALA A 26 0.26 11.91 -9.54
C ALA A 26 1.09 11.19 -10.61
N LEU A 27 2.13 10.46 -10.20
CA LEU A 27 3.10 9.86 -11.13
C LEU A 27 2.50 8.83 -12.11
N PRO A 28 1.55 7.95 -11.72
CA PRO A 28 0.93 7.02 -12.67
C PRO A 28 0.30 7.71 -13.87
N ALA A 29 -0.43 8.81 -13.66
CA ALA A 29 -1.04 9.58 -14.74
C ALA A 29 0.02 10.24 -15.64
N ALA A 30 1.08 10.80 -15.05
CA ALA A 30 2.17 11.44 -15.80
C ALA A 30 2.97 10.44 -16.65
N LEU A 31 3.15 9.21 -16.18
CA LEU A 31 3.91 8.18 -16.90
C LEU A 31 3.08 7.43 -17.97
N ALA A 32 1.75 7.50 -17.90
CA ALA A 32 0.87 6.90 -18.90
C ALA A 32 1.13 7.45 -20.32
N GLU A 33 1.49 8.73 -20.45
CA GLU A 33 1.85 9.37 -21.72
C GLU A 33 3.10 8.75 -22.39
N TYR A 34 3.88 7.98 -21.63
CA TYR A 34 5.10 7.31 -22.07
C TYR A 34 4.94 5.79 -22.22
N ASP A 35 3.71 5.28 -22.28
CA ASP A 35 3.40 3.84 -22.39
C ASP A 35 3.97 3.01 -21.21
N ILE A 36 3.95 3.61 -20.02
CA ILE A 36 4.32 2.97 -18.75
C ILE A 36 3.04 2.69 -17.96
N ASP A 37 2.72 1.41 -17.76
CA ASP A 37 1.63 0.96 -16.88
C ASP A 37 2.15 0.88 -15.44
N MET A 38 1.87 1.92 -14.66
CA MET A 38 2.31 2.03 -13.28
C MET A 38 1.16 1.71 -12.32
N ARG A 39 1.41 0.75 -11.43
CA ARG A 39 0.52 0.38 -10.32
C ARG A 39 1.11 0.88 -9.00
N VAL A 40 0.25 1.20 -8.05
CA VAL A 40 0.66 1.66 -6.72
C VAL A 40 0.37 0.58 -5.70
N MET A 41 1.40 0.14 -5.00
CA MET A 41 1.29 -0.74 -3.85
C MET A 41 1.26 0.06 -2.55
N LEU A 42 0.24 -0.18 -1.72
CA LEU A 42 0.07 0.44 -0.40
C LEU A 42 -0.15 -0.62 0.71
N PRO A 43 0.18 -0.30 1.97
CA PRO A 43 -0.33 -1.05 3.10
C PRO A 43 -1.85 -0.87 3.24
N GLY A 44 -2.54 -1.93 3.68
CA GLY A 44 -4.00 -1.93 3.90
C GLY A 44 -4.39 -1.19 5.17
N TYR A 45 -4.17 0.13 5.21
CA TYR A 45 -4.72 0.99 6.27
C TYR A 45 -6.25 1.05 6.17
N PRO A 46 -6.96 1.41 7.26
CA PRO A 46 -8.43 1.47 7.26
C PRO A 46 -9.00 2.30 6.11
N GLU A 47 -8.41 3.47 5.84
CA GLU A 47 -8.83 4.38 4.75
C GLU A 47 -8.62 3.77 3.36
N VAL A 48 -7.48 3.10 3.14
CA VAL A 48 -7.17 2.40 1.89
C VAL A 48 -8.13 1.24 1.66
N MET A 49 -8.41 0.46 2.71
CA MET A 49 -9.31 -0.69 2.65
C MET A 49 -10.75 -0.28 2.39
N ALA A 50 -11.20 0.85 2.96
CA ALA A 50 -12.53 1.40 2.72
C ALA A 50 -12.72 1.87 1.26
N ALA A 51 -11.63 2.33 0.62
CA ALA A 51 -11.65 2.86 -0.75
C ALA A 51 -11.55 1.80 -1.85
N LEU A 52 -11.04 0.60 -1.54
CA LEU A 52 -10.74 -0.46 -2.51
C LEU A 52 -11.95 -1.09 -3.22
N GLY A 53 -13.18 -0.86 -2.74
CA GLY A 53 -14.40 -1.42 -3.32
C GLY A 53 -14.44 -2.95 -3.24
N GLU A 54 -14.52 -3.63 -4.39
CA GLU A 54 -14.52 -5.09 -4.52
C GLU A 54 -13.16 -5.60 -5.07
N PRO A 55 -12.12 -5.72 -4.23
CA PRO A 55 -10.81 -6.11 -4.70
C PRO A 55 -10.71 -7.62 -4.97
N THR A 56 -9.85 -7.97 -5.93
CA THR A 56 -9.46 -9.37 -6.20
C THR A 56 -8.29 -9.78 -5.32
N VAL A 57 -8.36 -10.98 -4.73
CA VAL A 57 -7.22 -11.53 -3.98
C VAL A 57 -6.21 -12.13 -4.95
N ILE A 58 -4.99 -11.61 -4.96
CA ILE A 58 -3.92 -12.10 -5.84
C ILE A 58 -2.95 -13.06 -5.14
N ARG A 59 -2.80 -12.95 -3.80
CA ARG A 59 -1.92 -13.83 -3.03
C ARG A 59 -2.38 -13.94 -1.57
N ARG A 60 -2.08 -15.06 -0.92
CA ARG A 60 -2.34 -15.29 0.50
C ARG A 60 -1.08 -15.75 1.23
N TYR A 61 -0.92 -15.27 2.45
CA TYR A 61 0.13 -15.65 3.38
C TYR A 61 -0.51 -16.22 4.65
N ARG A 62 -0.17 -17.47 4.98
CA ARG A 62 -0.53 -18.04 6.29
C ARG A 62 0.24 -17.36 7.43
N ASN A 63 1.48 -16.97 7.16
CA ASN A 63 2.36 -16.30 8.10
C ASN A 63 3.35 -15.41 7.32
N LEU A 64 3.13 -14.10 7.35
CA LEU A 64 4.03 -13.06 6.86
C LEU A 64 4.54 -12.29 8.07
N PHE A 65 5.75 -12.62 8.53
CA PHE A 65 6.35 -12.03 9.74
C PHE A 65 5.43 -12.10 10.97
N GLY A 66 4.77 -13.22 11.19
CA GLY A 66 3.93 -13.50 12.37
C GLY A 66 2.50 -12.99 12.30
N THR A 67 2.02 -12.53 11.15
CA THR A 67 0.60 -12.27 10.91
C THR A 67 0.13 -12.96 9.63
N SER A 68 -1.15 -13.32 9.56
CA SER A 68 -1.76 -13.70 8.27
C SER A 68 -1.94 -12.46 7.41
N ALA A 69 -1.76 -12.60 6.10
CA ALA A 69 -1.91 -11.48 5.18
C ALA A 69 -2.43 -11.96 3.82
N ARG A 70 -2.90 -11.02 3.01
CA ARG A 70 -3.19 -11.24 1.59
C ARG A 70 -2.83 -10.01 0.78
N ILE A 71 -2.57 -10.21 -0.50
CA ILE A 71 -2.42 -9.12 -1.44
C ILE A 71 -3.72 -9.01 -2.23
N LEU A 72 -4.20 -7.79 -2.34
CA LEU A 72 -5.41 -7.39 -3.02
C LEU A 72 -5.04 -6.54 -4.23
N ALA A 73 -5.78 -6.71 -5.34
CA ALA A 73 -5.71 -5.83 -6.49
C ALA A 73 -7.08 -5.18 -6.69
N GLY A 74 -7.08 -3.87 -6.92
CA GLY A 74 -8.29 -3.08 -7.11
C GLY A 74 -7.99 -1.76 -7.80
N SER A 75 -8.94 -0.85 -7.76
CA SER A 75 -8.77 0.48 -8.32
C SER A 75 -9.52 1.52 -7.50
N PHE A 76 -8.97 2.72 -7.44
CA PHE A 76 -9.61 3.86 -6.79
C PHE A 76 -9.22 5.14 -7.53
N ASP A 77 -10.21 5.95 -7.90
CA ASP A 77 -10.01 7.26 -8.55
C ASP A 77 -9.01 7.24 -9.72
N GLY A 78 -9.13 6.24 -10.59
CA GLY A 78 -8.23 6.04 -11.74
C GLY A 78 -6.86 5.41 -11.41
N LEU A 79 -6.53 5.20 -10.14
CA LEU A 79 -5.32 4.51 -9.72
C LEU A 79 -5.51 2.99 -9.72
N HIS A 80 -4.58 2.26 -10.33
CA HIS A 80 -4.47 0.80 -10.20
C HIS A 80 -3.74 0.47 -8.89
N LEU A 81 -4.46 -0.11 -7.93
CA LEU A 81 -3.95 -0.38 -6.60
C LEU A 81 -3.60 -1.84 -6.40
N VAL A 82 -2.50 -2.05 -5.70
CA VAL A 82 -2.12 -3.30 -5.06
C VAL A 82 -2.05 -3.04 -3.56
N VAL A 83 -2.68 -3.86 -2.73
CA VAL A 83 -2.75 -3.58 -1.29
C VAL A 83 -2.34 -4.79 -0.48
N LEU A 84 -1.41 -4.59 0.46
CA LEU A 84 -1.10 -5.59 1.47
C LEU A 84 -2.12 -5.49 2.60
N ASP A 85 -3.13 -6.35 2.56
CA ASP A 85 -4.07 -6.54 3.66
C ASP A 85 -3.43 -7.46 4.71
N ALA A 86 -2.87 -6.84 5.75
CA ALA A 86 -2.30 -7.49 6.92
C ALA A 86 -2.82 -6.79 8.19
N PRO A 87 -4.04 -7.12 8.66
CA PRO A 87 -4.72 -6.37 9.73
C PRO A 87 -3.90 -6.28 11.02
N GLY A 88 -3.18 -7.37 11.38
CA GLY A 88 -2.28 -7.39 12.53
C GLY A 88 -1.12 -6.38 12.48
N PHE A 89 -0.89 -5.72 11.33
CA PHE A 89 0.11 -4.66 11.15
C PHE A 89 -0.50 -3.28 10.82
N PHE A 90 -1.57 -3.22 10.05
CA PHE A 90 -2.04 -1.96 9.45
C PHE A 90 -3.46 -1.55 9.85
N ASP A 91 -4.26 -2.44 10.46
CA ASP A 91 -5.60 -2.11 10.94
C ASP A 91 -5.54 -1.53 12.36
N ARG A 92 -5.08 -0.28 12.46
CA ARG A 92 -4.95 0.44 13.72
C ARG A 92 -5.07 1.96 13.53
N PRO A 93 -5.58 2.70 14.54
CA PRO A 93 -5.70 4.15 14.48
C PRO A 93 -4.32 4.82 14.60
N GLY A 94 -4.18 6.02 14.05
CA GLY A 94 -2.91 6.75 13.95
C GLY A 94 -2.54 6.96 12.49
N ASN A 95 -1.26 7.18 12.22
CA ASN A 95 -0.76 7.31 10.85
C ASN A 95 0.17 6.13 10.50
N PRO A 96 0.70 6.06 9.26
CA PRO A 96 1.62 5.00 8.82
C PRO A 96 2.76 4.69 9.80
N TYR A 97 3.29 5.70 10.49
CA TYR A 97 4.56 5.65 11.24
C TYR A 97 4.39 5.78 12.75
N VAL A 98 3.40 6.54 13.21
CA VAL A 98 3.17 6.84 14.63
C VAL A 98 1.75 6.53 15.07
N ASP A 99 1.58 6.27 16.36
CA ASP A 99 0.30 6.11 17.02
C ASP A 99 -0.48 7.44 17.14
N ALA A 100 -1.66 7.39 17.77
CA ALA A 100 -2.50 8.57 17.98
C ALA A 100 -1.85 9.64 18.88
N ASN A 101 -0.81 9.30 19.64
CA ASN A 101 -0.06 10.21 20.50
C ASN A 101 1.22 10.73 19.83
N GLY A 102 1.50 10.32 18.59
CA GLY A 102 2.72 10.69 17.86
C GLY A 102 3.96 9.87 18.23
N VAL A 103 3.78 8.71 18.88
CA VAL A 103 4.88 7.80 19.22
C VAL A 103 5.08 6.79 18.09
N ASP A 104 6.33 6.60 17.67
CA ASP A 104 6.68 5.59 16.68
C ASP A 104 6.18 4.21 17.09
N TRP A 105 5.59 3.51 16.13
CA TRP A 105 5.21 2.14 16.38
C TRP A 105 6.46 1.27 16.59
N PRO A 106 6.55 0.52 17.70
CA PRO A 106 7.74 -0.27 18.03
C PRO A 106 8.01 -1.41 17.03
N ASP A 107 7.01 -1.76 16.23
CA ASP A 107 7.04 -2.80 15.20
C ASP A 107 7.20 -2.24 13.78
N ASN A 108 7.48 -0.95 13.58
CA ASN A 108 7.65 -0.34 12.24
C ASN A 108 8.63 -1.12 11.35
N TRP A 109 9.77 -1.52 11.91
CA TRP A 109 10.76 -2.33 11.20
C TRP A 109 10.16 -3.62 10.65
N ARG A 110 9.27 -4.27 11.41
CA ARG A 110 8.64 -5.54 11.06
C ARG A 110 7.56 -5.36 10.03
N ARG A 111 6.74 -4.32 10.18
CA ARG A 111 5.64 -3.96 9.27
C ARG A 111 6.16 -3.65 7.87
N PHE A 112 7.17 -2.79 7.78
CA PHE A 112 7.72 -2.40 6.49
C PHE A 112 8.64 -3.47 5.89
N ALA A 113 9.26 -4.34 6.71
CA ALA A 113 9.91 -5.56 6.20
C ALA A 113 8.89 -6.54 5.57
N ALA A 114 7.75 -6.75 6.23
CA ALA A 114 6.66 -7.56 5.68
C ALA A 114 6.10 -6.96 4.39
N PHE A 115 5.93 -5.64 4.34
CA PHE A 115 5.46 -4.91 3.17
C PHE A 115 6.42 -5.04 1.98
N ALA A 116 7.71 -4.76 2.20
CA ALA A 116 8.74 -4.90 1.17
C ALA A 116 8.84 -6.36 0.69
N ARG A 117 8.74 -7.34 1.59
CA ARG A 117 8.74 -8.75 1.19
C ARG A 117 7.53 -9.11 0.34
N ALA A 118 6.34 -8.65 0.72
CA ALA A 118 5.13 -8.90 -0.05
C ALA A 118 5.17 -8.27 -1.44
N ALA A 119 5.79 -7.09 -1.56
CA ALA A 119 6.01 -6.42 -2.85
C ALA A 119 7.00 -7.20 -3.74
N ALA A 120 8.13 -7.64 -3.17
CA ALA A 120 9.12 -8.44 -3.90
C ALA A 120 8.57 -9.80 -4.36
N ASP A 121 7.57 -10.34 -3.66
CA ASP A 121 6.93 -11.61 -3.98
C ASP A 121 5.97 -11.53 -5.20
N ILE A 122 5.66 -10.32 -5.69
CA ILE A 122 4.76 -10.09 -6.85
C ILE A 122 5.40 -9.24 -7.97
N GLY A 123 6.66 -8.82 -7.78
CA GLY A 123 7.46 -8.06 -8.75
C GLY A 123 8.35 -8.96 -9.59
#